data_AF-A0A7S3TZF5-F1
#
_entry.id   AF-A0A7S3TZF5-F1
#
_cell.length_a   1.000
_cell.length_b   1.000
_cell.length_c   1.000
_cell.angle_alpha   90.00
_cell.angle_beta   90.00
_cell.angle_gamma   90.00
#
_symmetry.space_group_name_H-M   'P 1'
#
loop_
_entity.id
_entity.type
_entity.pdbx_description
1 polymer ?
#
loop_
_entity_poly.entity_id
_entity_poly.type
_entity_poly.pdbx_seq_one_letter_code
_entity_poly.pdbx_strand_id
1 'polypeptide(L)'
;YNLKLNMQKLGQNTTKSFIKQAERAFSAVVAGQQNHNELTNNWLLRLRDTAHTAEAKDAHAQLGAILDYYNSKNKKQLGEIDWDHFNETIHTEGVVDKIKAKYDNFMASEYNVESAVSKCGHVTPKMQALDVAMQYNYQLYLAHYFCHLEQLETMRNSGDINSMGPLEMVKLMRGDSVHQTMEQEIGNFSPESVNEEGVYTRICTQFSWGTKHTMPFSHSSDAINCVAATTGKLGQ
;
A
#
# COMPACT_ATOMS: atom_id res chain seq x y z
N TYR A 1 -45.02 -13.03 -41.19
CA TYR A 1 -43.96 -12.23 -41.84
C TYR A 1 -43.14 -11.38 -40.85
N ASN A 2 -43.74 -10.70 -39.86
CA ASN A 2 -43.01 -9.86 -38.90
C ASN A 2 -42.00 -10.58 -37.98
N LEU A 3 -42.22 -11.86 -37.64
CA LEU A 3 -41.30 -12.63 -36.79
C LEU A 3 -39.96 -12.95 -37.46
N LYS A 4 -39.94 -13.27 -38.76
CA LYS A 4 -38.70 -13.55 -39.50
C LYS A 4 -37.83 -12.29 -39.66
N LEU A 5 -38.46 -11.13 -39.86
CA LEU A 5 -37.77 -9.85 -40.01
C LEU A 5 -37.10 -9.41 -38.70
N ASN A 6 -37.76 -9.64 -37.56
CA ASN A 6 -37.21 -9.31 -36.25
C ASN A 6 -36.05 -10.23 -35.85
N MET A 7 -36.10 -11.53 -36.18
CA MET A 7 -34.97 -12.43 -35.92
C MET A 7 -33.74 -12.12 -36.78
N GLN A 8 -33.91 -11.72 -38.04
CA GLN A 8 -32.79 -11.27 -38.87
C GLN A 8 -32.14 -9.97 -38.33
N LYS A 9 -32.94 -9.01 -37.87
CA LYS A 9 -32.43 -7.79 -37.25
C LYS A 9 -31.70 -8.07 -35.93
N LEU A 10 -32.21 -8.99 -35.11
CA LEU A 10 -31.55 -9.40 -33.88
C LEU A 10 -30.18 -10.05 -34.18
N GLY A 11 -30.15 -10.99 -35.12
CA GLY A 11 -28.93 -11.69 -35.54
C GLY A 11 -27.85 -10.75 -36.09
N GLN A 12 -28.24 -9.75 -36.88
CA GLN A 12 -27.34 -8.72 -37.42
C GLN A 12 -26.80 -7.77 -36.34
N ASN A 13 -27.61 -7.47 -35.30
CA ASN A 13 -27.18 -6.61 -34.20
C ASN A 13 -26.20 -7.32 -33.26
N THR A 14 -26.40 -8.62 -33.00
CA THR A 14 -25.43 -9.44 -32.26
C THR A 14 -24.12 -9.62 -33.00
N THR A 15 -24.14 -9.88 -34.30
CA THR A 15 -22.89 -10.00 -35.08
C THR A 15 -22.11 -8.69 -35.11
N LYS A 16 -22.79 -7.54 -35.25
CA LYS A 16 -22.13 -6.23 -35.15
C LYS A 16 -21.55 -5.94 -33.77
N SER A 17 -22.20 -6.37 -32.69
CA SER A 17 -21.64 -6.20 -31.34
C SER A 17 -20.41 -7.09 -31.12
N PHE A 18 -20.43 -8.34 -31.60
CA PHE A 18 -19.29 -9.24 -31.52
C PHE A 18 -18.10 -8.75 -32.34
N ILE A 19 -18.32 -8.25 -33.57
CA ILE A 19 -17.25 -7.69 -34.41
C ILE A 19 -16.65 -6.44 -33.74
N LYS A 20 -17.47 -5.54 -33.21
CA LYS A 20 -16.99 -4.34 -32.51
C LYS A 20 -16.22 -4.65 -31.22
N GLN A 21 -16.59 -5.74 -30.54
CA GLN A 21 -15.90 -6.21 -29.34
C GLN A 21 -14.57 -6.93 -29.69
N ALA A 22 -14.54 -7.68 -30.79
CA ALA A 22 -13.34 -8.28 -31.35
C ALA A 22 -12.36 -7.22 -31.87
N GLU A 23 -12.83 -6.17 -32.56
CA GLU A 23 -12.02 -5.02 -32.98
C GLU A 23 -11.42 -4.28 -31.78
N ARG A 24 -12.17 -4.10 -30.70
CA ARG A 24 -11.65 -3.52 -29.44
C ARG A 24 -10.60 -4.41 -28.78
N ALA A 25 -10.82 -5.72 -28.75
CA ALA A 25 -9.86 -6.68 -28.22
C ALA A 25 -8.58 -6.72 -29.08
N PHE A 26 -8.72 -6.68 -30.40
CA PHE A 26 -7.59 -6.67 -31.33
C PHE A 26 -6.81 -5.35 -31.25
N SER A 27 -7.49 -4.19 -31.19
CA SER A 27 -6.83 -2.91 -30.92
C SER A 27 -6.15 -2.86 -29.55
N ALA A 28 -6.70 -3.52 -28.51
CA ALA A 28 -6.04 -3.61 -27.21
C ALA A 28 -4.78 -4.49 -27.26
N VAL A 29 -4.78 -5.57 -28.05
CA VAL A 29 -3.60 -6.43 -28.27
C VAL A 29 -2.53 -5.70 -29.09
N VAL A 30 -2.92 -4.96 -30.12
CA VAL A 30 -2.00 -4.15 -30.96
C VAL A 30 -1.46 -2.93 -30.18
N ALA A 31 -2.28 -2.31 -29.33
CA ALA A 31 -1.82 -1.27 -28.38
C ALA A 31 -0.87 -1.85 -27.31
N GLY A 32 -1.09 -3.09 -26.88
CA GLY A 32 -0.21 -3.80 -25.95
C GLY A 32 1.23 -3.96 -26.45
N GLN A 33 1.45 -4.06 -27.77
CA GLN A 33 2.80 -4.09 -28.36
C GLN A 33 3.49 -2.71 -28.39
N GLN A 34 2.75 -1.60 -28.32
CA GLN A 34 3.33 -0.25 -28.25
C GLN A 34 3.53 0.25 -26.80
N ASN A 35 2.86 -0.37 -25.82
CA ASN A 35 2.72 0.07 -24.43
C ASN A 35 3.56 -0.70 -23.39
N HIS A 36 4.67 -1.32 -23.78
CA HIS A 36 5.52 -2.10 -22.85
C HIS A 36 6.04 -1.32 -21.62
N ASN A 37 6.01 0.03 -21.63
CA ASN A 37 6.50 0.87 -20.53
C ASN A 37 5.39 1.52 -19.67
N GLU A 38 4.10 1.39 -20.01
CA GLU A 38 3.04 2.12 -19.29
C GLU A 38 2.87 1.65 -17.84
N LEU A 39 2.91 0.33 -17.60
CA LEU A 39 2.82 -0.23 -16.25
C LEU A 39 4.02 0.21 -15.38
N THR A 40 5.21 0.20 -15.96
CA THR A 40 6.45 0.66 -15.31
C THR A 40 6.36 2.14 -14.94
N ASN A 41 5.86 2.97 -15.86
CA ASN A 41 5.67 4.40 -15.60
C ASN A 41 4.62 4.66 -14.51
N ASN A 42 3.49 3.94 -14.54
CA ASN A 42 2.46 4.06 -13.52
C ASN A 42 2.95 3.62 -12.14
N TRP A 43 3.73 2.54 -12.06
CA TRP A 43 4.35 2.10 -10.82
C TRP A 43 5.35 3.14 -10.28
N LEU A 44 6.19 3.69 -11.15
CA LEU A 44 7.16 4.73 -10.77
C LEU A 44 6.48 6.01 -10.30
N LEU A 45 5.36 6.41 -10.91
CA LEU A 45 4.55 7.54 -10.47
C LEU A 45 3.96 7.32 -9.07
N ARG A 46 3.39 6.14 -8.80
CA ARG A 46 2.87 5.81 -7.47
C ARG A 46 3.97 5.85 -6.40
N LEU A 47 5.16 5.35 -6.73
CA LEU A 47 6.31 5.37 -5.82
C LEU A 47 6.75 6.81 -5.51
N ARG A 48 6.73 7.69 -6.52
CA ARG A 48 6.99 9.13 -6.35
C ARG A 48 6.02 9.78 -5.38
N ASP A 49 4.74 9.48 -5.50
CA ASP A 49 3.70 10.13 -4.72
C ASP A 49 3.81 9.79 -3.22
N THR A 50 4.43 8.64 -2.89
CA THR A 50 4.76 8.24 -1.52
C THR A 50 6.09 8.79 -0.99
N ALA A 51 6.92 9.41 -1.84
CA ALA A 51 8.24 9.93 -1.47
C ALA A 51 8.14 11.36 -0.91
N HIS A 52 7.98 11.48 0.41
CA HIS A 52 7.82 12.78 1.08
C HIS A 52 9.13 13.40 1.59
N THR A 53 10.17 12.59 1.83
CA THR A 53 11.49 13.07 2.29
C THR A 53 12.41 13.42 1.12
N ALA A 54 13.39 14.30 1.35
CA ALA A 54 14.36 14.69 0.33
C ALA A 54 15.17 13.48 -0.18
N GLU A 55 15.67 12.66 0.75
CA GLU A 55 16.41 11.43 0.43
C GLU A 55 15.58 10.44 -0.41
N ALA A 56 14.29 10.26 -0.09
CA ALA A 56 13.43 9.37 -0.86
C ALA A 56 13.17 9.90 -2.28
N LYS A 57 13.06 11.23 -2.46
CA LYS A 57 12.92 11.85 -3.77
C LYS A 57 14.18 11.71 -4.61
N ASP A 58 15.35 11.86 -4.00
CA ASP A 58 16.63 11.66 -4.68
C ASP A 58 16.81 10.20 -5.12
N ALA A 59 16.49 9.23 -4.24
CA ALA A 59 16.52 7.81 -4.58
C ALA A 59 15.51 7.45 -5.69
N HIS A 60 14.32 8.05 -5.65
CA HIS A 60 13.32 7.90 -6.72
C HIS A 60 13.84 8.43 -8.06
N ALA A 61 14.49 9.59 -8.09
CA ALA A 61 15.07 10.16 -9.30
C ALA A 61 16.18 9.27 -9.87
N GLN A 62 17.03 8.68 -9.02
CA GLN A 62 18.05 7.71 -9.45
C GLN A 62 17.43 6.47 -10.08
N LEU A 63 16.36 5.92 -9.47
CA LEU A 63 15.63 4.78 -10.01
C LEU A 63 14.98 5.11 -11.37
N GLY A 64 14.39 6.30 -11.50
CA GLY A 64 13.84 6.78 -12.77
C GLY A 64 14.88 6.85 -13.87
N ALA A 65 16.05 7.42 -13.59
CA ALA A 65 17.14 7.51 -14.55
C ALA A 65 17.65 6.13 -15.03
N ILE A 66 17.72 5.15 -14.11
CA ILE A 66 18.08 3.76 -14.45
C ILE A 66 17.04 3.14 -15.39
N LEU A 67 15.75 3.32 -15.08
CA LEU A 67 14.67 2.79 -15.90
C LEU A 67 14.62 3.45 -17.27
N ASP A 68 14.81 4.77 -17.36
CA ASP A 68 14.86 5.48 -18.63
C ASP A 68 16.05 5.03 -19.49
N TYR A 69 17.20 4.76 -18.88
CA TYR A 69 18.37 4.23 -19.57
C TYR A 69 18.09 2.86 -20.20
N TYR A 70 17.60 1.89 -19.42
CA TYR A 70 17.33 0.53 -19.91
C TYR A 70 16.11 0.45 -20.83
N ASN A 71 15.11 1.33 -20.66
CA ASN A 71 13.91 1.38 -21.50
C ASN A 71 14.07 2.28 -22.74
N SER A 72 15.26 2.89 -22.93
CA SER A 72 15.53 3.73 -24.09
C SER A 72 15.46 2.91 -25.38
N LYS A 73 14.58 3.31 -26.29
CA LYS A 73 14.44 2.64 -27.59
C LYS A 73 15.65 3.01 -28.47
N ASN A 74 16.59 2.07 -28.65
CA ASN A 74 17.69 2.23 -29.61
C ASN A 74 17.14 2.21 -31.05
N LYS A 75 16.89 3.40 -31.63
CA LYS A 75 16.34 3.59 -32.98
C LYS A 75 17.41 3.66 -34.08
N LYS A 76 18.54 2.96 -33.94
CA LYS A 76 19.49 2.82 -35.05
C LYS A 76 19.24 1.49 -35.72
N GLN A 77 18.31 1.47 -36.68
CA GLN A 77 18.33 0.42 -37.69
C GLN A 77 19.62 0.60 -38.47
N LEU A 78 20.56 -0.31 -38.27
CA LEU A 78 21.72 -0.43 -39.15
C LEU A 78 21.19 -0.76 -40.54
N GLY A 79 21.57 0.04 -41.54
CA GLY A 79 21.24 -0.25 -42.93
C GLY A 79 21.89 -1.56 -43.37
N GLU A 80 21.24 -2.26 -44.30
CA GLU A 80 21.79 -3.46 -44.90
C GLU A 80 23.09 -3.13 -45.64
N ILE A 81 24.13 -3.94 -45.41
CA ILE A 81 25.44 -3.74 -46.03
C ILE A 81 25.43 -4.44 -47.39
N ASP A 82 25.61 -3.67 -48.47
CA ASP A 82 25.74 -4.20 -49.83
C ASP A 82 27.18 -4.70 -50.08
N TRP A 83 27.41 -5.97 -49.74
CA TRP A 83 28.72 -6.61 -49.87
C TRP A 83 29.18 -6.79 -51.32
N ASP A 84 28.24 -6.91 -52.26
CA ASP A 84 28.54 -7.17 -53.67
C ASP A 84 29.07 -5.89 -54.34
N HIS A 85 28.47 -4.75 -54.03
CA HIS A 85 28.98 -3.44 -54.48
C HIS A 85 30.41 -3.16 -53.99
N PHE A 86 30.74 -3.52 -52.74
CA PHE A 86 32.08 -3.33 -52.20
C PHE A 86 33.12 -4.29 -52.80
N ASN A 87 32.70 -5.48 -53.23
CA ASN A 87 33.59 -6.44 -53.88
C ASN A 87 33.99 -5.99 -55.30
N GLU A 88 33.09 -5.32 -56.02
CA GLU A 88 33.37 -4.76 -57.36
C GLU A 88 34.25 -3.50 -57.30
N THR A 89 34.10 -2.70 -56.24
CA THR A 89 34.75 -1.38 -56.13
C THR A 89 36.17 -1.45 -55.55
N ILE A 90 36.48 -2.45 -54.74
CA ILE A 90 37.78 -2.57 -54.06
C ILE A 90 38.70 -3.53 -54.82
N HIS A 91 39.78 -3.02 -55.40
CA HIS A 91 40.73 -3.80 -56.21
C HIS A 91 41.68 -4.72 -55.42
N THR A 92 41.56 -4.76 -54.08
CA THR A 92 42.43 -5.54 -53.20
C THR A 92 41.86 -6.95 -53.00
N GLU A 93 42.53 -7.95 -53.58
CA GLU A 93 42.07 -9.34 -53.58
C GLU A 93 41.88 -9.90 -52.15
N GLY A 94 40.70 -10.47 -51.89
CA GLY A 94 40.35 -11.18 -50.65
C GLY A 94 40.19 -10.32 -49.39
N VAL A 95 40.16 -8.99 -49.51
CA VAL A 95 39.92 -8.10 -48.36
C VAL A 95 38.45 -8.08 -47.97
N VAL A 96 37.54 -7.97 -48.95
CA VAL A 96 36.08 -7.92 -48.73
C VAL A 96 35.59 -9.23 -48.13
N ASP A 97 36.03 -10.38 -48.64
CA ASP A 97 35.66 -11.70 -48.12
C ASP A 97 36.11 -11.91 -46.66
N LYS A 98 37.32 -11.45 -46.30
CA LYS A 98 37.81 -11.53 -44.92
C LYS A 98 37.02 -10.64 -43.96
N ILE A 99 36.56 -9.48 -44.43
CA ILE A 99 35.74 -8.56 -43.64
C ILE A 99 34.33 -9.13 -43.47
N LYS A 100 33.73 -9.67 -44.54
CA LYS A 100 32.43 -10.36 -44.50
C LYS A 100 32.46 -11.54 -43.52
N ALA A 101 33.46 -12.41 -43.62
CA ALA A 101 33.60 -13.54 -42.69
C ALA A 101 33.79 -13.10 -41.23
N LYS A 102 34.47 -11.98 -40.96
CA LYS A 102 34.58 -11.43 -39.60
C LYS A 102 33.27 -10.81 -39.12
N TYR A 103 32.55 -10.13 -40.01
CA TYR A 103 31.25 -9.54 -39.72
C TYR A 103 30.22 -10.62 -39.39
N ASP A 104 30.15 -11.69 -40.19
CA ASP A 104 29.23 -12.81 -39.96
C ASP A 104 29.52 -13.51 -38.63
N ASN A 105 30.79 -13.73 -38.29
CA ASN A 105 31.18 -14.27 -36.98
C ASN A 105 30.80 -13.35 -35.80
N PHE A 106 30.83 -12.02 -36.00
CA PHE A 106 30.42 -11.05 -34.99
C PHE A 106 28.90 -10.97 -34.85
N MET A 107 28.17 -11.00 -35.97
CA MET A 107 26.70 -11.03 -35.97
C MET A 107 26.14 -12.32 -35.39
N ALA A 108 26.85 -13.44 -35.54
CA ALA A 108 26.51 -14.70 -34.88
C ALA A 108 26.72 -14.69 -33.36
N SER A 109 27.54 -13.76 -32.83
CA SER A 109 27.75 -13.62 -31.39
C SER A 109 26.63 -12.80 -30.75
N GLU A 110 25.53 -13.48 -30.42
CA GLU A 110 24.40 -12.88 -29.71
C GLU A 110 24.67 -12.79 -28.20
N TYR A 111 24.04 -11.83 -27.53
CA TYR A 111 24.09 -11.74 -26.08
C TYR A 111 23.47 -12.99 -25.45
N ASN A 112 24.20 -13.63 -24.53
CA ASN A 112 23.66 -14.73 -23.74
C ASN A 112 22.68 -14.20 -22.67
N VAL A 113 21.40 -14.10 -23.05
CA VAL A 113 20.30 -13.65 -22.19
C VAL A 113 20.06 -14.60 -21.02
N GLU A 114 20.26 -15.90 -21.20
CA GLU A 114 19.98 -16.93 -20.19
C GLU A 114 20.84 -16.74 -18.93
N SER A 115 22.13 -16.44 -19.12
CA SER A 115 23.06 -16.16 -18.02
C SER A 115 22.70 -14.89 -17.23
N ALA A 116 22.12 -13.89 -17.89
CA ALA A 116 21.68 -12.64 -17.26
C ALA A 116 20.35 -12.82 -16.52
N VAL A 117 19.39 -13.52 -17.12
CA VAL A 117 18.09 -13.85 -16.51
C VAL A 117 18.25 -14.67 -15.23
N SER A 118 19.17 -15.65 -15.25
CA SER A 118 19.49 -16.46 -14.05
C SER A 118 19.94 -15.59 -12.87
N LYS A 119 20.70 -14.52 -13.13
CA LYS A 119 21.17 -13.60 -12.09
C LYS A 119 20.08 -12.67 -11.56
N CYS A 120 19.10 -12.29 -12.39
CA CYS A 120 17.96 -11.47 -11.98
C CYS A 120 17.06 -12.17 -10.94
N GLY A 121 17.06 -13.50 -10.88
CA GLY A 121 16.28 -14.27 -9.91
C GLY A 121 16.89 -14.33 -8.50
N HIS A 122 18.13 -13.88 -8.30
CA HIS A 122 18.79 -13.96 -7.01
C HIS A 122 18.38 -12.79 -6.08
N VAL A 123 17.87 -13.15 -4.90
CA VAL A 123 17.52 -12.19 -3.86
C VAL A 123 18.79 -11.73 -3.14
N THR A 124 19.02 -10.42 -3.14
CA THR A 124 20.13 -9.84 -2.35
C THR A 124 19.73 -9.71 -0.88
N PRO A 125 20.69 -9.71 0.08
CA PRO A 125 20.37 -9.54 1.50
C PRO A 125 19.61 -8.25 1.81
N LYS A 126 19.89 -7.17 1.07
CA LYS A 126 19.17 -5.89 1.22
C LYS A 126 17.71 -5.99 0.74
N MET A 127 17.47 -6.71 -0.35
CA MET A 127 16.12 -6.94 -0.87
C MET A 127 15.30 -7.84 0.07
N GLN A 128 15.95 -8.85 0.66
CA GLN A 128 15.32 -9.69 1.68
C GLN A 128 14.96 -8.90 2.95
N ALA A 129 15.84 -8.01 3.42
CA ALA A 129 15.55 -7.16 4.58
C ALA A 129 14.35 -6.24 4.33
N LEU A 130 14.27 -5.64 3.14
CA LEU A 130 13.11 -4.82 2.74
C LEU A 130 11.83 -5.66 2.68
N ASP A 131 11.87 -6.86 2.12
CA ASP A 131 10.72 -7.76 2.00
C ASP A 131 10.16 -8.13 3.39
N VAL A 132 11.03 -8.52 4.34
CA VAL A 132 10.60 -8.81 5.72
C VAL A 132 9.96 -7.60 6.39
N ALA A 133 10.56 -6.41 6.22
CA ALA A 133 10.00 -5.18 6.80
C ALA A 133 8.63 -4.82 6.19
N MET A 134 8.48 -4.95 4.87
CA MET A 134 7.21 -4.71 4.18
C MET A 134 6.14 -5.73 4.57
N GLN A 135 6.49 -7.01 4.66
CA GLN A 135 5.57 -8.07 5.09
C GLN A 135 5.07 -7.84 6.51
N TYR A 136 5.98 -7.52 7.44
CA TYR A 136 5.60 -7.22 8.82
C TYR A 136 4.68 -6.01 8.90
N ASN A 137 5.03 -4.91 8.22
CA ASN A 137 4.23 -3.69 8.19
C ASN A 137 2.83 -3.94 7.61
N TYR A 138 2.76 -4.69 6.51
CA TYR A 138 1.48 -5.11 5.92
C TYR A 138 0.63 -5.93 6.89
N GLN A 139 1.22 -6.94 7.54
CA GLN A 139 0.49 -7.79 8.49
C GLN A 139 -0.02 -7.01 9.70
N LEU A 140 0.77 -6.06 10.20
CA LEU A 140 0.36 -5.17 11.29
C LEU A 140 -0.89 -4.38 10.90
N TYR A 141 -0.85 -3.66 9.78
CA TYR A 141 -2.01 -2.87 9.34
C TYR A 141 -3.21 -3.73 8.96
N LEU A 142 -2.98 -4.92 8.42
CA LEU A 142 -4.04 -5.87 8.11
C LEU A 142 -4.74 -6.36 9.39
N ALA A 143 -3.99 -6.65 10.45
CA ALA A 143 -4.56 -7.03 11.74
C ALA A 143 -5.42 -5.89 12.34
N HIS A 144 -4.93 -4.64 12.28
CA HIS A 144 -5.72 -3.47 12.70
C HIS A 144 -6.98 -3.29 11.86
N TYR A 145 -6.89 -3.48 10.54
CA TYR A 145 -8.03 -3.40 9.63
C TYR A 145 -9.11 -4.44 9.99
N PHE A 146 -8.71 -5.68 10.25
CA PHE A 146 -9.65 -6.73 10.68
C PHE A 146 -10.29 -6.42 12.04
N CYS A 147 -9.53 -5.90 13.01
CA CYS A 147 -10.06 -5.46 14.29
C CYS A 147 -11.18 -4.41 14.12
N HIS A 148 -10.95 -3.41 13.27
CA HIS A 148 -11.98 -2.39 12.99
C HIS A 148 -13.19 -2.93 12.24
N LEU A 149 -13.00 -3.88 11.32
CA LEU A 149 -14.12 -4.53 10.64
C LEU A 149 -14.99 -5.32 11.63
N GLU A 150 -14.39 -6.10 12.52
CA GLU A 150 -15.11 -6.85 13.55
C GLU A 150 -15.85 -5.90 14.51
N GLN A 151 -15.24 -4.76 14.86
CA GLN A 151 -15.90 -3.72 15.66
C GLN A 151 -17.13 -3.15 14.95
N LEU A 152 -17.03 -2.84 13.65
CA LEU A 152 -18.14 -2.33 12.85
C LEU A 152 -19.26 -3.37 12.71
N GLU A 153 -18.92 -4.64 12.51
CA GLU A 153 -19.88 -5.73 12.47
C GLU A 153 -20.60 -5.90 13.81
N THR A 154 -19.86 -5.81 14.91
CA THR A 154 -20.43 -5.88 16.26
C THR A 154 -21.41 -4.72 16.51
N MET A 155 -21.04 -3.49 16.16
CA MET A 155 -21.92 -2.32 16.29
C MET A 155 -23.16 -2.40 15.39
N ARG A 156 -23.03 -2.99 14.20
CA ARG A 156 -24.18 -3.25 13.32
C ARG A 156 -25.16 -4.24 13.95
N ASN A 157 -24.66 -5.22 14.69
CA ASN A 157 -25.45 -6.29 15.28
C ASN A 157 -26.02 -5.94 16.67
N SER A 158 -25.45 -4.95 17.38
CA SER A 158 -25.84 -4.59 18.74
C SER A 158 -27.18 -3.86 18.86
N GLY A 159 -27.73 -3.32 17.76
CA GLY A 159 -29.03 -2.63 17.78
C GLY A 159 -29.04 -1.31 18.58
N ASP A 160 -30.17 -0.97 19.20
CA ASP A 160 -30.32 0.25 20.00
C ASP A 160 -29.77 0.05 21.43
N ILE A 161 -28.65 0.72 21.70
CA ILE A 161 -27.91 0.72 22.96
C ILE A 161 -28.79 1.19 24.13
N ASN A 162 -29.76 2.09 23.91
CA ASN A 162 -30.62 2.61 24.99
C ASN A 162 -31.68 1.61 25.44
N SER A 163 -32.02 0.65 24.58
CA SER A 163 -32.99 -0.41 24.86
C SER A 163 -32.36 -1.66 25.48
N MET A 164 -31.03 -1.68 25.59
CA MET A 164 -30.25 -2.83 26.02
C MET A 164 -30.24 -2.97 27.54
N GLY A 165 -30.32 -4.22 28.02
CA GLY A 165 -30.20 -4.50 29.45
C GLY A 165 -28.76 -4.26 29.96
N PRO A 166 -28.56 -3.86 31.23
CA PRO A 166 -27.21 -3.63 31.78
C PRO A 166 -26.27 -4.85 31.68
N LEU A 167 -26.80 -6.06 31.90
CA LEU A 167 -26.03 -7.30 31.76
C LEU A 167 -25.66 -7.63 30.31
N GLU A 168 -26.45 -7.16 29.35
CA GLU A 168 -26.16 -7.33 27.93
C GLU A 168 -25.10 -6.32 27.47
N MET A 169 -25.15 -5.09 27.98
CA MET A 169 -24.12 -4.08 27.78
C MET A 169 -22.74 -4.56 28.25
N VAL A 170 -22.67 -5.14 29.45
CA VAL A 170 -21.44 -5.70 30.01
C VAL A 170 -20.90 -6.88 29.18
N LYS A 171 -21.77 -7.64 28.51
CA LYS A 171 -21.34 -8.72 27.60
C LYS A 171 -20.76 -8.19 26.30
N LEU A 172 -21.28 -7.05 25.80
CA LEU A 172 -20.72 -6.38 24.62
C LEU A 172 -19.39 -5.70 24.94
N MET A 173 -19.30 -5.03 26.09
CA MET A 173 -18.08 -4.37 26.57
C MET A 173 -17.20 -5.36 27.34
N ARG A 174 -16.62 -6.32 26.61
CA ARG A 174 -15.72 -7.32 27.20
C ARG A 174 -14.56 -6.63 27.93
N GLY A 175 -14.36 -6.99 29.20
CA GLY A 175 -13.34 -6.40 30.07
C GLY A 175 -13.90 -5.38 31.07
N ASP A 176 -15.05 -4.77 30.80
CA ASP A 176 -15.65 -3.76 31.69
C ASP A 176 -16.07 -4.37 33.04
N SER A 177 -16.66 -5.57 33.03
CA SER A 177 -16.97 -6.32 34.27
C SER A 177 -15.73 -6.66 35.09
N VAL A 178 -14.65 -7.07 34.43
CA VAL A 178 -13.39 -7.42 35.10
C VAL A 178 -12.77 -6.17 35.70
N HIS A 179 -12.80 -5.05 34.97
CA HIS A 179 -12.32 -3.76 35.44
C HIS A 179 -13.14 -3.27 36.64
N GLN A 180 -14.47 -3.29 36.57
CA GLN A 180 -15.34 -2.91 37.68
C GLN A 180 -15.10 -3.76 38.92
N THR A 181 -14.93 -5.08 38.74
CA THR A 181 -14.61 -5.98 39.84
C THR A 181 -13.25 -5.64 40.44
N MET A 182 -12.24 -5.36 39.61
CA MET A 182 -10.91 -4.96 40.07
C MET A 182 -10.95 -3.70 40.93
N GLU A 183 -11.64 -2.64 40.48
CA GLU A 183 -11.79 -1.39 41.26
C GLU A 183 -12.50 -1.65 42.60
N GLN A 184 -13.52 -2.51 42.60
CA GLN A 184 -14.21 -2.92 43.83
C GLN A 184 -13.30 -3.69 44.80
N GLU A 185 -12.50 -4.63 44.30
CA GLU A 185 -11.58 -5.45 45.11
C GLU A 185 -10.45 -4.63 45.75
N ILE A 186 -9.96 -3.59 45.05
CA ILE A 186 -8.97 -2.66 45.64
C ILE A 186 -9.61 -1.60 46.55
N GLY A 187 -10.94 -1.56 46.63
CA GLY A 187 -11.68 -0.59 47.42
C GLY A 187 -11.63 0.83 46.85
N ASN A 188 -11.43 0.96 45.53
CA ASN A 188 -11.49 2.23 44.84
C ASN A 188 -12.92 2.52 44.39
N PHE A 189 -13.52 3.54 44.99
CA PHE A 189 -14.86 4.01 44.64
C PHE A 189 -14.83 5.38 43.95
N SER A 190 -13.64 5.86 43.58
CA SER A 190 -13.51 7.13 42.87
C SER A 190 -14.01 6.98 41.43
N PRO A 191 -14.98 7.80 40.97
CA PRO A 191 -15.55 7.66 39.64
C PRO A 191 -14.53 8.07 38.57
N GLU A 192 -14.47 7.30 37.49
CA GLU A 192 -13.55 7.54 36.35
C GLU A 192 -12.07 7.67 36.76
N SER A 193 -11.66 6.99 37.83
CA SER A 193 -10.28 7.02 38.35
C SER A 193 -9.24 6.62 37.31
N VAL A 194 -9.55 5.66 36.43
CA VAL A 194 -8.61 5.19 35.39
C VAL A 194 -8.71 5.94 34.06
N ASN A 195 -9.71 6.82 33.90
CA ASN A 195 -9.91 7.55 32.66
C ASN A 195 -9.13 8.87 32.71
N GLU A 196 -8.18 9.05 31.79
CA GLU A 196 -7.44 10.32 31.68
C GLU A 196 -8.38 11.50 31.36
N GLU A 197 -9.37 11.26 30.51
CA GLU A 197 -10.41 12.21 30.14
C GLU A 197 -11.76 11.76 30.72
N GLY A 198 -11.97 11.99 32.02
CA GLY A 198 -13.25 11.74 32.68
C GLY A 198 -14.39 12.60 32.13
N VAL A 199 -15.01 12.17 31.04
CA VAL A 199 -16.10 12.91 30.39
C VAL A 199 -17.36 12.88 31.25
N TYR A 200 -17.66 11.75 31.88
CA TYR A 200 -18.88 11.60 32.67
C TYR A 200 -18.87 12.49 33.92
N THR A 201 -17.78 12.50 34.66
CA THR A 201 -17.58 13.37 35.84
C THR A 201 -17.63 14.84 35.46
N ARG A 202 -17.08 15.23 34.30
CA ARG A 202 -17.21 16.59 33.77
C ARG A 202 -18.65 16.96 33.44
N ILE A 203 -19.42 16.06 32.83
CA ILE A 203 -20.85 16.29 32.55
C ILE A 203 -21.64 16.48 33.85
N CYS A 204 -21.39 15.66 34.86
CA CYS A 204 -22.10 15.74 36.14
C CYS A 204 -21.77 17.01 36.94
N THR A 205 -20.59 17.60 36.74
CA THR A 205 -20.10 18.73 37.55
C THR A 205 -20.24 20.10 36.87
N GLN A 206 -20.77 20.18 35.65
CA GLN A 206 -20.87 21.43 34.86
C GLN A 206 -21.50 22.60 35.64
N PHE A 207 -22.50 22.32 36.47
CA PHE A 207 -23.21 23.34 37.26
C PHE A 207 -23.01 23.19 38.78
N SER A 208 -22.03 22.38 39.18
CA SER A 208 -21.68 22.22 40.60
C SER A 208 -20.95 23.46 41.10
N TRP A 209 -21.17 23.83 42.36
CA TRP A 209 -20.40 24.89 43.00
C TRP A 209 -18.95 24.44 43.21
N GLY A 210 -18.00 25.22 42.70
CA GLY A 210 -16.59 24.86 42.73
C GLY A 210 -16.27 23.68 41.81
N THR A 211 -16.80 23.71 40.57
CA THR A 211 -16.61 22.69 39.52
C THR A 211 -15.18 22.15 39.51
N LYS A 212 -15.05 20.90 39.94
CA LYS A 212 -13.82 20.11 39.92
C LYS A 212 -14.18 18.72 39.43
N HIS A 213 -13.29 18.15 38.63
CA HIS A 213 -13.38 16.75 38.25
C HIS A 213 -12.38 15.96 39.10
N THR A 214 -12.63 14.66 39.21
CA THR A 214 -11.69 13.71 39.79
C THR A 214 -10.40 13.72 38.98
N MET A 215 -9.25 13.79 39.66
CA MET A 215 -7.95 13.69 38.99
C MET A 215 -7.73 12.25 38.51
N PRO A 216 -7.06 12.03 37.37
CA PRO A 216 -6.68 10.69 36.94
C PRO A 216 -5.86 9.98 38.03
N PHE A 217 -6.11 8.68 38.16
CA PHE A 217 -5.48 7.76 39.09
C PHE A 217 -5.60 8.14 40.58
N SER A 218 -6.64 8.86 40.97
CA SER A 218 -6.94 9.09 42.39
C SER A 218 -7.60 7.86 43.02
N HIS A 219 -7.08 7.39 44.15
CA HIS A 219 -7.75 6.36 44.95
C HIS A 219 -8.63 7.00 46.03
N SER A 220 -9.78 6.40 46.34
CA SER A 220 -10.69 6.91 47.38
C SER A 220 -10.10 6.92 48.80
N SER A 221 -9.00 6.22 49.03
CA SER A 221 -8.27 6.21 50.31
C SER A 221 -7.00 7.07 50.31
N ASP A 222 -6.69 7.77 49.22
CA ASP A 222 -5.48 8.59 49.16
C ASP A 222 -5.61 9.81 50.07
N ALA A 223 -4.64 9.98 50.95
CA ALA A 223 -4.51 11.15 51.80
C ALA A 223 -3.09 11.70 51.70
N ILE A 224 -2.88 12.69 50.82
CA ILE A 224 -1.61 13.42 50.68
C ILE A 224 -1.65 14.67 51.57
N ASN A 225 -1.92 14.46 52.86
CA ASN A 225 -1.93 15.55 53.84
C ASN A 225 -0.56 15.60 54.54
N CYS A 226 0.08 16.77 54.51
CA CYS A 226 1.32 17.04 55.24
C CYS A 226 1.04 17.99 56.40
N VAL A 227 1.64 17.72 57.56
CA VAL A 227 1.59 18.62 58.72
C VAL A 227 2.97 19.20 58.93
N ALA A 228 3.10 20.53 58.84
CA ALA A 228 4.33 21.25 59.10
C ALA A 228 4.23 22.02 60.41
N ALA A 229 5.30 21.97 61.21
CA ALA A 229 5.44 22.76 62.43
C ALA A 229 6.50 23.85 62.20
N THR A 230 6.10 25.12 62.30
CA THR A 230 6.96 26.30 62.18
C THR A 230 7.03 27.04 63.50
N THR A 231 7.88 28.07 63.59
CA THR A 231 7.98 28.92 64.78
C THR A 231 6.75 29.84 64.97
N GLY A 232 5.95 30.07 63.92
CA GLY A 232 4.67 30.77 64.01
C GLY A 232 3.49 29.86 64.36
N LYS A 233 2.32 30.47 64.58
CA LYS A 233 1.08 29.72 64.87
C LYS A 233 0.51 29.13 63.58
N LEU A 234 -0.02 27.90 63.64
CA LEU A 234 -0.68 27.19 62.53
C LEU A 234 0.24 26.85 61.33
N GLY A 235 1.54 26.66 61.56
CA GLY A 235 2.46 26.27 60.49
C GLY A 235 2.82 27.42 59.53
N GLN A 236 2.55 28.67 59.93
CA GLN A 236 2.99 29.90 59.24
C GLN A 236 4.32 30.43 59.78
#